data_AF-A0A938BX24-F1
#
_entry.id   AF-A0A938BX24-F1
#
_cell.length_a   1.000
_cell.length_b   1.000
_cell.length_c   1.000
_cell.angle_alpha   90.00
_cell.angle_beta   90.00
_cell.angle_gamma   90.00
#
_symmetry.space_group_name_H-M   'P 1'
#
loop_
_entity.id
_entity.type
_entity.pdbx_description
1 polymer ?
#
loop_
_entity_poly.entity_id
_entity_poly.type
_entity_poly.pdbx_seq_one_letter_code
_entity_poly.pdbx_strand_id
1 'polypeptide(L)'
;MAAVAAQAVDECGGRMMQARNLHLTLAFLGATDAAQLSAAVAAASRVRMAPCRLGIDRGGHFGQGRGRGIVWAGCATPPALSALVADLRAALLAAGVAFDRKAFVPHITLLRDARAPRQAMCFRRIDWTVRDFVLVASERDPQGPLYRVVAGPFGADPDGSSHTDNSEVM
;
A
#
# COMPACT_ATOMS: atom_id res chain seq x y z
N MET A 1 1.67 -5.16 13.24
CA MET A 1 1.68 -5.93 11.96
C MET A 1 2.51 -7.20 12.02
N ALA A 2 3.74 -7.21 12.58
CA ALA A 2 4.59 -8.42 12.64
C ALA A 2 3.90 -9.65 13.26
N ALA A 3 3.20 -9.49 14.39
CA ALA A 3 2.46 -10.58 15.03
C ALA A 3 1.35 -11.16 14.12
N VAL A 4 0.64 -10.32 13.37
CA VAL A 4 -0.41 -10.75 12.43
C VAL A 4 0.21 -11.53 11.27
N ALA A 5 1.36 -11.07 10.76
CA ALA A 5 2.09 -11.79 9.71
C ALA A 5 2.58 -13.16 10.20
N ALA A 6 3.11 -13.25 11.42
CA ALA A 6 3.57 -14.51 12.00
C ALA A 6 2.40 -15.51 12.18
N GLN A 7 1.29 -15.07 12.77
CA GLN A 7 0.07 -15.86 12.87
C GLN A 7 -0.41 -16.38 11.51
N ALA A 8 -0.34 -15.53 10.48
CA ALA A 8 -0.73 -15.93 9.12
C ALA A 8 0.24 -16.98 8.54
N VAL A 9 1.55 -16.93 8.84
CA VAL A 9 2.51 -17.95 8.38
C VAL A 9 2.14 -19.30 8.96
N ASP A 10 1.84 -19.37 10.25
CA ASP A 10 1.50 -20.63 10.92
C ASP A 10 0.24 -21.28 10.32
N GLU A 11 -0.76 -20.47 9.96
CA GLU A 11 -2.02 -20.98 9.38
C GLU A 11 -1.92 -21.29 7.88
N CYS A 12 -1.28 -20.42 7.11
CA CYS A 12 -1.37 -20.40 5.64
C CYS A 12 -0.09 -20.87 4.93
N GLY A 13 1.04 -20.90 5.63
CA GLY A 13 2.37 -21.02 5.05
C GLY A 13 2.70 -19.89 4.05
N GLY A 14 3.67 -20.12 3.17
CA GLY A 14 4.07 -19.15 2.15
C GLY A 14 5.20 -18.23 2.60
N ARG A 15 5.46 -17.18 1.81
CA ARG A 15 6.57 -16.25 2.04
C ARG A 15 6.08 -14.96 2.66
N MET A 16 6.56 -14.69 3.87
CA MET A 16 6.27 -13.46 4.59
C MET A 16 6.93 -12.26 3.94
N MET A 17 6.19 -11.16 3.84
CA MET A 17 6.72 -9.86 3.47
C MET A 17 7.62 -9.32 4.57
N GLN A 18 8.78 -8.78 4.19
CA GLN A 18 9.63 -8.04 5.13
C GLN A 18 8.88 -6.82 5.67
N ALA A 19 9.07 -6.50 6.95
CA ALA A 19 8.36 -5.40 7.61
C ALA A 19 8.50 -4.07 6.88
N ARG A 20 9.72 -3.75 6.39
CA ARG A 20 10.00 -2.54 5.59
C ARG A 20 9.26 -2.45 4.25
N ASN A 21 8.78 -3.59 3.74
CA ASN A 21 8.07 -3.67 2.46
C ASN A 21 6.54 -3.71 2.66
N LEU A 22 6.03 -3.61 3.90
CA LEU A 22 4.59 -3.54 4.15
C LEU A 22 4.08 -2.17 3.72
N HIS A 23 3.10 -2.16 2.82
CA HIS A 23 2.49 -0.95 2.29
C HIS A 23 1.05 -1.24 1.86
N LEU A 24 0.26 -0.18 1.69
CA LEU A 24 -1.07 -0.21 1.10
C LEU A 24 -1.00 0.49 -0.26
N THR A 25 -1.25 -0.27 -1.34
CA THR A 25 -1.12 0.24 -2.71
C THR A 25 -2.36 1.03 -3.14
N LEU A 26 -2.22 2.31 -3.46
CA LEU A 26 -3.32 3.15 -3.95
C LEU A 26 -3.62 2.93 -5.45
N ALA A 27 -2.56 2.83 -6.25
CA ALA A 27 -2.61 2.53 -7.69
C ALA A 27 -1.37 1.75 -8.10
N PHE A 28 -1.53 0.69 -8.89
CA PHE A 28 -0.43 -0.09 -9.44
C PHE A 28 -0.19 0.32 -10.89
N LEU A 29 0.96 0.95 -11.18
CA LEU A 29 1.25 1.50 -12.51
C LEU A 29 1.78 0.46 -13.51
N GLY A 30 2.25 -0.70 -13.04
CA GLY A 30 2.89 -1.70 -13.89
C GLY A 30 4.26 -1.26 -14.39
N ALA A 31 4.67 -1.79 -15.55
CA ALA A 31 5.92 -1.38 -16.20
C ALA A 31 5.77 0.07 -16.68
N THR A 32 6.68 0.93 -16.23
CA THR A 32 6.61 2.38 -16.43
C THR A 32 7.95 2.87 -16.97
N ASP A 33 7.96 3.58 -18.09
CA ASP A 33 9.18 4.21 -18.62
C ASP A 33 9.50 5.55 -17.93
N ALA A 34 10.60 6.20 -18.28
CA ALA A 34 11.03 7.45 -17.65
C ALA A 34 10.03 8.62 -17.88
N ALA A 35 9.35 8.65 -19.04
CA ALA A 35 8.39 9.70 -19.35
C ALA A 35 7.10 9.50 -18.55
N GLN A 36 6.60 8.26 -18.49
CA GLN A 36 5.46 7.88 -17.66
C GLN A 36 5.74 8.08 -16.17
N LEU A 37 6.96 7.79 -15.71
CA LEU A 37 7.38 8.05 -14.33
C LEU A 37 7.32 9.55 -14.02
N SER A 38 7.89 10.39 -14.89
CA SER A 38 7.85 11.85 -14.73
C SER A 38 6.41 12.38 -14.71
N ALA A 39 5.55 11.86 -15.59
CA ALA A 39 4.13 12.21 -15.61
C ALA A 39 3.40 11.76 -14.33
N ALA A 40 3.71 10.57 -13.80
CA ALA A 40 3.13 10.05 -12.56
C ALA A 40 3.53 10.92 -11.36
N VAL A 41 4.80 11.35 -11.29
CA VAL A 41 5.29 12.26 -10.24
C VAL A 41 4.56 13.61 -10.32
N ALA A 42 4.41 14.18 -11.52
CA ALA A 42 3.70 15.43 -11.72
C ALA A 42 2.19 15.33 -11.41
N ALA A 43 1.57 14.18 -11.68
CA ALA A 43 0.18 13.92 -11.31
C ALA A 43 0.02 13.80 -9.79
N ALA A 44 0.86 12.99 -9.14
CA ALA A 44 0.81 12.75 -7.70
C ALA A 44 1.07 14.03 -6.89
N SER A 45 1.97 14.92 -7.34
CA SER A 45 2.28 16.18 -6.64
C SER A 45 1.12 17.17 -6.59
N ARG A 46 0.10 16.99 -7.45
CA ARG A 46 -1.13 17.82 -7.46
C ARG A 46 -2.22 17.29 -6.54
N VAL A 47 -2.12 16.03 -6.09
CA VAL A 47 -3.09 15.42 -5.20
C VAL A 47 -2.87 15.97 -3.79
N ARG A 48 -3.97 16.24 -3.08
CA ARG A 48 -3.99 16.66 -1.68
C ARG A 48 -4.77 15.64 -0.88
N MET A 49 -4.46 15.54 0.41
CA MET A 49 -5.21 14.67 1.30
C MET A 49 -5.27 15.23 2.71
N ALA A 50 -6.40 14.99 3.37
CA ALA A 50 -6.46 15.07 4.82
C ALA A 50 -5.88 13.77 5.42
N PRO A 51 -5.33 13.80 6.65
CA PRO A 51 -4.92 12.60 7.36
C PRO A 51 -6.08 11.59 7.46
N CYS A 52 -5.82 10.36 7.06
CA CYS A 52 -6.81 9.29 7.01
C CYS A 52 -6.54 8.25 8.10
N ARG A 53 -7.51 7.99 8.98
CA ARG A 53 -7.40 6.94 10.01
C ARG A 53 -7.94 5.62 9.47
N LEU A 54 -7.09 4.61 9.41
CA LEU A 54 -7.40 3.25 9.01
C LEU A 54 -7.48 2.36 10.25
N GLY A 55 -8.58 1.64 10.41
CA GLY A 55 -8.71 0.59 11.41
C GLY A 55 -8.51 -0.77 10.76
N ILE A 56 -7.27 -1.28 10.76
CA ILE A 56 -6.95 -2.58 10.16
C ILE A 56 -7.48 -3.68 11.08
N ASP A 57 -8.56 -4.32 10.66
CA ASP A 57 -9.35 -5.25 11.49
C ASP A 57 -9.83 -6.49 10.72
N ARG A 58 -9.41 -6.67 9.46
CA ARG A 58 -9.83 -7.79 8.60
C ARG A 58 -8.64 -8.45 7.95
N GLY A 59 -8.68 -9.78 7.85
CA GLY A 59 -7.79 -10.55 6.98
C GLY A 59 -8.52 -11.11 5.78
N GLY A 60 -7.78 -11.42 4.72
CA GLY A 60 -8.35 -12.07 3.55
C GLY A 60 -7.31 -12.70 2.64
N HIS A 61 -7.79 -13.32 1.57
CA HIS A 61 -6.96 -14.02 0.60
C HIS A 61 -7.38 -13.71 -0.85
N PHE A 62 -6.41 -13.31 -1.68
CA PHE A 62 -6.57 -13.21 -3.14
C PHE A 62 -5.94 -14.42 -3.82
N GLY A 63 -6.59 -14.95 -4.86
CA GLY A 63 -6.12 -16.13 -5.60
C GLY A 63 -6.95 -17.39 -5.39
N GLN A 64 -8.24 -17.23 -5.06
CA GLN A 64 -9.20 -18.33 -4.98
C GLN A 64 -9.11 -19.22 -6.23
N GLY A 65 -9.08 -20.54 -6.03
CA GLY A 65 -9.01 -21.54 -7.11
C GLY A 65 -7.62 -21.82 -7.70
N ARG A 66 -6.56 -21.07 -7.31
CA ARG A 66 -5.18 -21.30 -7.80
C ARG A 66 -4.28 -22.07 -6.83
N GLY A 67 -4.85 -22.58 -5.74
CA GLY A 67 -4.14 -23.30 -4.67
C GLY A 67 -3.29 -22.40 -3.76
N ARG A 68 -2.55 -21.43 -4.32
CA ARG A 68 -1.69 -20.48 -3.61
C ARG A 68 -1.90 -19.05 -4.12
N GLY A 69 -1.82 -18.08 -3.23
CA GLY A 69 -2.17 -16.69 -3.48
C GLY A 69 -1.54 -15.71 -2.50
N ILE A 70 -2.27 -14.63 -2.22
CA ILE A 70 -1.82 -13.52 -1.35
C ILE A 70 -2.72 -13.50 -0.12
N VAL A 71 -2.11 -13.62 1.07
CA VAL A 71 -2.78 -13.33 2.34
C VAL A 71 -2.49 -11.89 2.74
N TRP A 72 -3.53 -11.17 3.12
CA TRP A 72 -3.47 -9.74 3.40
C TRP A 72 -4.26 -9.37 4.65
N ALA A 73 -3.91 -8.24 5.26
CA ALA A 73 -4.71 -7.55 6.27
C ALA A 73 -5.20 -6.21 5.71
N GLY A 74 -6.39 -5.80 6.09
CA GLY A 74 -7.07 -4.63 5.53
C GLY A 74 -8.17 -4.11 6.43
N CYS A 75 -9.01 -3.26 5.88
CA CYS A 75 -10.11 -2.60 6.58
C CYS A 75 -11.29 -2.34 5.64
N ALA A 76 -12.40 -1.83 6.17
CA ALA A 76 -13.36 -1.11 5.33
C ALA A 76 -12.72 0.20 4.82
N THR A 77 -13.03 0.62 3.60
CA THR A 77 -12.49 1.86 3.02
C THR A 77 -13.15 3.08 3.68
N PRO A 78 -12.43 3.90 4.47
CA PRO A 78 -13.01 5.14 4.98
C PRO A 78 -13.15 6.19 3.85
N PRO A 79 -14.08 7.15 3.98
CA PRO A 79 -14.33 8.16 2.95
C PRO A 79 -13.07 8.92 2.51
N ALA A 80 -12.20 9.31 3.45
CA ALA A 80 -10.95 10.02 3.15
C ALA A 80 -9.98 9.19 2.29
N LEU A 81 -9.87 7.87 2.53
CA LEU A 81 -9.05 6.99 1.69
C LEU A 81 -9.68 6.82 0.31
N SER A 82 -11.02 6.71 0.24
CA SER A 82 -11.74 6.62 -1.04
C SER A 82 -11.53 7.86 -1.90
N ALA A 83 -11.58 9.06 -1.29
CA ALA A 83 -11.32 10.33 -1.97
C ALA A 83 -9.87 10.38 -2.49
N LEU A 84 -8.89 10.08 -1.64
CA LEU A 84 -7.48 10.03 -2.04
C LEU A 84 -7.24 9.10 -3.24
N VAL A 85 -7.80 7.90 -3.23
CA VAL A 85 -7.65 6.95 -4.33
C VAL A 85 -8.34 7.45 -5.60
N ALA A 86 -9.53 8.05 -5.48
CA ALA A 86 -10.25 8.61 -6.61
C ALA A 86 -9.48 9.77 -7.25
N ASP A 87 -9.01 10.72 -6.44
CA ASP A 87 -8.28 11.91 -6.89
C ASP A 87 -6.95 11.53 -7.54
N LEU A 88 -6.20 10.60 -6.92
CA LEU A 88 -4.96 10.09 -7.51
C LEU A 88 -5.20 9.40 -8.85
N ARG A 89 -6.20 8.51 -8.93
CA ARG A 89 -6.52 7.82 -10.18
C ARG A 89 -6.99 8.78 -11.26
N ALA A 90 -7.77 9.82 -10.91
CA ALA A 90 -8.19 10.86 -11.84
C ALA A 90 -6.99 11.68 -12.36
N ALA A 91 -6.07 12.07 -11.46
CA ALA A 91 -4.86 12.79 -11.84
C ALA A 91 -3.95 11.96 -12.77
N LEU A 92 -3.80 10.66 -12.50
CA LEU A 92 -3.05 9.74 -13.37
C LEU A 92 -3.70 9.61 -14.75
N LEU A 93 -5.03 9.46 -14.81
CA LEU A 93 -5.76 9.42 -16.09
C LEU A 93 -5.57 10.71 -16.89
N ALA A 94 -5.71 11.87 -16.26
CA ALA A 94 -5.53 13.17 -16.90
C ALA A 94 -4.10 13.38 -17.43
N ALA A 95 -3.11 12.76 -16.79
CA ALA A 95 -1.71 12.77 -17.22
C ALA A 95 -1.36 11.68 -18.25
N GLY A 96 -2.33 10.84 -18.68
CA GLY A 96 -2.09 9.74 -19.61
C GLY A 96 -1.31 8.56 -19.02
N VAL A 97 -1.24 8.44 -17.69
CA VAL A 97 -0.52 7.37 -16.99
C VAL A 97 -1.45 6.18 -16.75
N ALA A 98 -1.06 5.01 -17.26
CA ALA A 98 -1.81 3.78 -17.06
C ALA A 98 -1.66 3.23 -15.62
N PHE A 99 -2.71 2.58 -15.13
CA PHE A 99 -2.71 1.84 -13.88
C PHE A 99 -3.73 0.71 -13.90
N ASP A 100 -3.61 -0.25 -12.98
CA ASP A 100 -4.58 -1.35 -12.82
C ASP A 100 -5.97 -0.80 -12.39
N ARG A 101 -6.96 -0.95 -13.27
CA ARG A 101 -8.32 -0.44 -13.12
C ARG A 101 -9.23 -1.28 -12.22
N LYS A 102 -8.72 -2.36 -11.60
CA LYS A 102 -9.50 -3.14 -10.63
C LYS A 102 -10.05 -2.26 -9.51
N ALA A 103 -11.18 -2.71 -8.97
CA ALA A 103 -11.79 -2.13 -7.79
C ALA A 103 -10.74 -2.05 -6.66
N PHE A 104 -10.69 -0.89 -6.01
CA PHE A 104 -9.75 -0.66 -4.93
C PHE A 104 -10.22 -1.42 -3.68
N VAL A 105 -9.33 -2.27 -3.15
CA VAL A 105 -9.51 -2.96 -1.87
C VAL A 105 -8.34 -2.53 -0.98
N PRO A 106 -8.56 -1.85 0.15
CA PRO A 106 -7.48 -1.41 1.02
C PRO A 106 -6.88 -2.62 1.73
N HIS A 107 -5.70 -3.03 1.26
CA HIS A 107 -5.03 -4.23 1.75
C HIS A 107 -3.52 -4.00 1.88
N ILE A 108 -2.94 -4.66 2.87
CA ILE A 108 -1.52 -4.77 3.13
C ILE A 108 -1.17 -6.24 2.96
N THR A 109 -0.35 -6.55 1.96
CA THR A 109 0.09 -7.93 1.72
C THR A 109 0.96 -8.39 2.88
N LEU A 110 0.57 -9.48 3.54
CA LEU A 110 1.34 -10.10 4.60
C LEU A 110 2.18 -11.24 4.03
N LEU A 111 1.55 -12.13 3.27
CA LEU A 111 2.17 -13.31 2.70
C LEU A 111 1.92 -13.39 1.20
N ARG A 112 2.90 -13.89 0.47
CA ARG A 112 2.79 -14.28 -0.93
C ARG A 112 3.00 -15.77 -1.06
N ASP A 113 2.42 -16.37 -2.10
CA ASP A 113 2.49 -17.81 -2.32
C ASP A 113 1.96 -18.59 -1.09
N ALA A 114 0.90 -18.09 -0.48
CA ALA A 114 0.28 -18.66 0.72
C ALA A 114 -1.01 -19.40 0.37
N ARG A 115 -1.39 -20.40 1.17
CA ARG A 115 -2.71 -21.03 1.03
C ARG A 115 -3.79 -20.08 1.53
N ALA A 116 -5.04 -20.32 1.14
CA ALA A 116 -6.16 -19.63 1.77
C ALA A 116 -6.25 -20.02 3.26
N PRO A 117 -6.53 -19.07 4.16
CA PRO A 117 -6.75 -19.38 5.57
C PRO A 117 -7.95 -20.30 5.71
N ARG A 118 -7.90 -21.23 6.67
CA ARG A 118 -8.98 -22.21 6.89
C ARG A 118 -10.14 -21.56 7.64
N GLN A 119 -9.85 -20.55 8.45
CA GLN A 119 -10.83 -19.78 9.20
C GLN A 119 -10.65 -18.29 8.93
N ALA A 120 -11.60 -17.48 9.39
CA ALA A 120 -11.41 -16.04 9.34
C ALA A 120 -10.23 -15.64 10.24
N MET A 121 -9.25 -14.94 9.68
CA MET A 121 -8.15 -14.40 10.46
C MET A 121 -8.69 -13.41 11.49
N CYS A 122 -8.42 -13.68 12.77
CA CYS A 122 -8.77 -12.80 13.89
C CYS A 122 -7.49 -12.23 14.50
N PHE A 123 -7.42 -10.91 14.61
CA PHE A 123 -6.31 -10.20 15.25
C PHE A 123 -6.80 -8.89 15.86
N ARG A 124 -6.07 -8.37 16.86
CA ARG A 124 -6.37 -7.08 17.49
C ARG A 124 -6.29 -5.97 16.44
N ARG A 125 -7.31 -5.11 16.37
CA ARG A 125 -7.36 -3.94 15.49
C ARG A 125 -6.07 -3.12 15.61
N ILE A 126 -5.53 -2.73 14.47
CA ILE A 126 -4.36 -1.85 14.36
C ILE A 126 -4.83 -0.52 13.77
N ASP A 127 -4.76 0.54 14.56
CA ASP A 127 -5.03 1.89 14.09
C ASP A 127 -3.79 2.46 13.39
N TRP A 128 -3.96 2.90 12.15
CA TRP A 128 -2.90 3.48 11.34
C TRP A 128 -3.38 4.80 10.73
N THR A 129 -2.69 5.89 11.04
CA THR A 129 -2.97 7.20 10.43
C THR A 129 -2.06 7.41 9.23
N VAL A 130 -2.65 7.49 8.04
CA VAL A 130 -1.96 7.83 6.79
C VAL A 130 -1.96 9.35 6.65
N ARG A 131 -0.77 9.93 6.48
CA ARG A 131 -0.57 11.39 6.38
C ARG A 131 -0.07 11.83 5.01
N ASP A 132 0.56 10.90 4.32
CA ASP A 132 1.21 11.11 3.05
C ASP A 132 1.22 9.80 2.26
N PHE A 133 1.63 9.90 1.00
CA PHE A 133 1.89 8.75 0.14
C PHE A 133 3.10 9.02 -0.73
N VAL A 134 3.73 7.95 -1.21
CA VAL A 134 4.95 8.01 -2.02
C VAL A 134 4.79 7.17 -3.28
N LEU A 135 5.57 7.50 -4.30
CA LEU A 135 5.75 6.63 -5.45
C LEU A 135 6.89 5.65 -5.18
N VAL A 136 6.64 4.36 -5.41
CA VAL A 136 7.58 3.29 -5.11
C VAL A 136 7.85 2.47 -6.37
N ALA A 137 9.13 2.30 -6.69
CA ALA A 137 9.58 1.34 -7.70
C ALA A 137 9.80 -0.02 -7.03
N SER A 138 9.28 -1.08 -7.64
CA SER A 138 9.56 -2.47 -7.26
C SER A 138 10.54 -3.06 -8.26
N GLU A 139 11.80 -3.21 -7.85
CA GLU A 139 12.83 -3.84 -8.65
C GLU A 139 12.96 -5.32 -8.29
N ARG A 140 13.31 -6.15 -9.27
CA ARG A 140 13.55 -7.58 -9.03
C ARG A 140 15.00 -7.74 -8.58
N ASP A 141 15.20 -8.03 -7.30
CA ASP A 141 16.49 -8.48 -6.78
C ASP A 141 16.47 -10.03 -6.66
N PRO A 142 17.62 -10.72 -6.81
CA PRO A 142 17.71 -12.17 -6.63
C PRO A 142 17.20 -12.68 -5.26
N GLN A 143 17.23 -11.84 -4.22
CA GLN A 143 16.74 -12.15 -2.88
C GLN A 143 15.27 -11.75 -2.66
N GLY A 144 14.63 -11.08 -3.62
CA GLY A 144 13.22 -10.68 -3.55
C GLY A 144 12.93 -9.31 -4.18
N PRO A 145 11.69 -8.81 -4.11
CA PRO A 145 11.40 -7.46 -4.59
C PRO A 145 12.04 -6.39 -3.68
N LEU A 146 12.85 -5.52 -4.27
CA LEU A 146 13.36 -4.32 -3.62
C LEU A 146 12.37 -3.16 -3.87
N TYR A 147 11.80 -2.62 -2.81
CA TYR A 147 10.94 -1.45 -2.88
C TYR A 147 11.78 -0.21 -2.59
N ARG A 148 11.84 0.70 -3.56
CA ARG A 148 12.57 1.96 -3.46
C ARG A 148 11.60 3.11 -3.66
N VAL A 149 11.59 4.05 -2.71
CA VAL A 149 10.87 5.32 -2.89
C VAL A 149 11.57 6.11 -3.99
N VAL A 150 10.82 6.49 -5.02
CA VAL A 150 11.34 7.26 -6.16
C VAL A 150 10.85 8.70 -6.18
N ALA A 151 9.74 9.00 -5.49
CA ALA A 151 9.26 10.37 -5.31
C ALA A 151 8.26 10.49 -4.15
N GLY A 152 8.13 11.70 -3.61
CA GLY A 152 7.29 12.03 -2.45
C GLY A 152 8.14 12.42 -1.21
N PRO A 153 7.51 12.55 -0.03
CA PRO A 153 6.09 12.36 0.24
C PRO A 153 5.19 13.36 -0.50
N PHE A 154 4.00 12.89 -0.88
CA PHE A 154 2.92 13.68 -1.46
C PHE A 154 1.75 13.75 -0.47
N GLY A 155 0.85 14.70 -0.70
CA GLY A 155 -0.38 14.81 0.10
C GLY A 155 -0.33 15.82 1.25
N ALA A 156 0.71 16.65 1.34
CA ALA A 156 0.78 17.72 2.34
C ALA A 156 -0.42 18.68 2.25
N ASP A 157 -0.93 19.05 3.43
CA ASP A 157 -2.01 20.02 3.65
C ASP A 157 -1.44 21.46 3.59
N PRO A 158 -2.06 22.45 2.93
CA PRO A 158 -1.58 23.84 2.89
C PRO A 158 -1.42 24.52 4.26
N ASP A 159 -2.15 24.09 5.30
CA ASP A 159 -2.17 24.74 6.62
C ASP A 159 -1.09 24.21 7.60
N GLY A 160 0.09 23.90 7.05
CA GLY A 160 1.20 23.23 7.71
C GLY A 160 1.40 23.56 9.20
N SER A 161 1.18 22.57 10.05
CA SER A 161 1.98 22.42 11.27
C SER A 161 3.12 21.47 10.94
N SER A 162 4.22 22.05 10.45
CA SER A 162 5.53 21.43 10.38
C SER A 162 5.93 20.89 11.75
N HIS A 163 5.85 19.57 11.95
CA HIS A 163 6.68 18.90 12.95
C HIS A 163 7.94 18.45 12.23
N THR A 164 8.92 19.35 12.14
CA THR A 164 10.32 18.93 12.07
C THR A 164 10.64 18.25 13.38
N ASP A 165 10.61 16.91 13.39
CA ASP A 165 11.33 16.16 14.41
C ASP A 165 12.78 16.04 13.94
N ASN A 166 13.58 16.98 14.44
CA ASN A 166 15.03 16.97 14.36
C ASN A 166 15.51 16.18 15.57
N SER A 167 15.72 14.87 15.41
CA SER A 167 16.46 14.05 16.36
C SER A 167 17.52 13.24 15.62
N GLU A 168 18.66 13.93 15.45
CA GLU A 168 20.02 13.45 15.72
C GLU A 168 20.31 11.93 15.72
N VAL A 169 21.25 11.57 14.85
CA VAL A 169 22.42 10.70 15.12
C VAL A 169 22.40 9.86 16.40
N MET A 170 22.18 8.55 16.24
CA MET A 170 23.13 7.47 16.58
C MET A 170 22.71 6.16 15.92
#